data_AF-A0A6P1E5P4-F1
#
_entry.id   AF-A0A6P1E5P4-F1
#
_cell.length_a   1.000
_cell.length_b   1.000
_cell.length_c   1.000
_cell.angle_alpha   90.00
_cell.angle_beta   90.00
_cell.angle_gamma   90.00
#
_symmetry.space_group_name_H-M   'P 1'
#
loop_
_entity.id
_entity.type
_entity.pdbx_description
1 polymer ?
#
loop_
_entity_poly.entity_id
_entity_poly.type
_entity_poly.pdbx_seq_one_letter_code
_entity_poly.pdbx_strand_id
1 'polypeptide(L)'
;MIKAEFYLQLEYDKLIFKLYVLDPEQRVPIRDHYRNRLYAHAAKASVVITQYGRLGRYMGVARLQGDYRAHDENGILDMDSTLATLREMQRLIENLDERLV
;
A
#
# COMPACT_ATOMS: atom_id res chain seq x y z
N MET A 1 -4.72 -22.67 -1.36
CA MET A 1 -5.68 -21.57 -1.57
C MET A 1 -5.16 -20.38 -0.79
N ILE A 2 -4.82 -19.27 -1.46
CA ILE A 2 -4.28 -18.08 -0.79
C ILE A 2 -5.41 -17.45 0.04
N LYS A 3 -5.20 -17.26 1.34
CA LYS A 3 -6.23 -16.74 2.27
C LYS A 3 -6.36 -15.21 2.19
N ALA A 4 -5.28 -14.52 1.84
CA ALA A 4 -5.22 -13.08 1.67
C ALA A 4 -4.16 -12.68 0.64
N GLU A 5 -4.39 -11.57 -0.07
CA GLU A 5 -3.43 -10.99 -1.01
C GLU A 5 -3.18 -9.51 -0.68
N PHE A 6 -1.92 -9.08 -0.77
CA PHE A 6 -1.48 -7.72 -0.50
C PHE A 6 -0.90 -7.13 -1.78
N TYR A 7 -1.32 -5.93 -2.16
CA TYR A 7 -0.89 -5.32 -3.42
C TYR A 7 -1.05 -3.79 -3.41
N LEU A 8 -0.43 -3.14 -4.39
CA LEU A 8 -0.61 -1.71 -4.65
C LEU A 8 -1.69 -1.51 -5.72
N GLN A 9 -2.48 -0.45 -5.57
CA GLN A 9 -3.38 0.02 -6.61
C GLN A 9 -3.14 1.50 -6.89
N LEU A 10 -3.05 1.82 -8.18
CA LEU A 10 -3.02 3.18 -8.69
C LEU A 10 -4.47 3.67 -8.86
N GLU A 11 -4.84 4.74 -8.16
CA GLU A 11 -6.13 5.43 -8.30
C GLU A 11 -5.88 6.90 -8.60
N TYR A 12 -5.81 7.28 -9.89
CA TYR A 12 -5.52 8.65 -10.32
C TYR A 12 -4.25 9.22 -9.68
N ASP A 13 -4.38 10.07 -8.67
CA ASP A 13 -3.33 10.71 -7.87
C ASP A 13 -2.90 9.88 -6.65
N LYS A 14 -3.60 8.78 -6.34
CA LYS A 14 -3.37 8.01 -5.12
C LYS A 14 -2.67 6.70 -5.42
N LEU A 15 -1.75 6.35 -4.53
CA LEU A 15 -1.17 5.02 -4.42
C LEU A 15 -1.69 4.36 -3.14
N ILE A 16 -2.39 3.25 -3.29
CA ILE A 16 -3.16 2.62 -2.20
C ILE A 16 -2.60 1.24 -1.90
N PHE A 17 -2.35 1.00 -0.61
CA PHE A 17 -2.05 -0.33 -0.06
C PHE A 17 -3.36 -1.09 0.10
N LYS A 18 -3.53 -2.14 -0.71
CA LYS A 18 -4.73 -2.96 -0.77
C LYS A 18 -4.52 -4.30 -0.09
N LEU A 19 -5.65 -4.82 0.39
CA LEU A 19 -5.79 -6.14 0.96
C LEU A 19 -7.02 -6.81 0.36
N TYR A 20 -6.85 -8.04 -0.12
CA TYR A 20 -7.92 -8.96 -0.41
C TYR A 20 -7.99 -10.04 0.66
N VAL A 21 -9.18 -10.36 1.15
CA VAL A 21 -9.41 -11.51 2.04
C VAL A 21 -10.70 -12.21 1.64
N LEU A 22 -10.57 -13.48 1.30
CA LEU A 22 -11.70 -14.31 0.86
C LEU A 22 -12.72 -14.51 1.99
N ASP A 23 -12.23 -14.98 3.14
CA ASP A 23 -13.01 -15.33 4.33
C ASP A 23 -13.53 -14.06 5.07
N PRO A 24 -14.85 -13.84 5.17
CA PRO A 24 -15.43 -12.72 5.89
C PRO A 24 -14.98 -12.59 7.35
N GLU A 25 -14.82 -13.70 8.07
CA GLU A 25 -14.48 -13.69 9.50
C GLU A 25 -13.03 -13.25 9.73
N GLN A 26 -12.17 -13.46 8.73
CA GLN A 26 -10.75 -13.12 8.79
C GLN A 26 -10.44 -11.69 8.32
N ARG A 27 -11.40 -10.98 7.71
CA ARG A 27 -11.16 -9.64 7.13
C ARG A 27 -10.63 -8.64 8.15
N VAL A 28 -11.26 -8.55 9.31
CA VAL A 28 -10.87 -7.61 10.36
C VAL A 28 -9.51 -7.99 10.99
N PRO A 29 -9.31 -9.24 11.46
CA PRO A 29 -8.02 -9.67 12.00
C PRO A 29 -6.85 -9.46 11.03
N ILE A 30 -7.00 -9.88 9.76
CA ILE A 30 -5.92 -9.77 8.77
C ILE A 30 -5.67 -8.31 8.41
N ARG A 31 -6.71 -7.49 8.24
CA ARG A 31 -6.56 -6.05 8.00
C ARG A 31 -5.78 -5.38 9.13
N ASP A 32 -6.14 -5.65 10.38
CA ASP A 32 -5.50 -5.00 11.52
C ASP A 32 -4.05 -5.45 11.69
N HIS A 33 -3.80 -6.74 11.50
CA HIS A 33 -2.44 -7.27 11.48
C HIS A 33 -1.59 -6.64 10.37
N TYR A 34 -2.09 -6.62 9.13
CA TYR A 34 -1.40 -6.02 7.99
C TYR A 34 -1.18 -4.51 8.19
N ARG A 35 -2.21 -3.77 8.63
CA ARG A 35 -2.13 -2.33 8.90
C ARG A 35 -1.04 -2.03 9.93
N ASN A 36 -1.01 -2.73 11.06
CA ASN A 36 -0.03 -2.47 12.11
C ASN A 36 1.41 -2.67 11.61
N ARG A 37 1.65 -3.73 10.84
CA ARG A 37 2.97 -3.99 10.25
C ARG A 37 3.31 -2.97 9.17
N LEU A 38 2.37 -2.65 8.29
CA LEU A 38 2.54 -1.67 7.22
C LEU A 38 2.98 -0.31 7.78
N TYR A 39 2.30 0.20 8.81
CA TYR A 39 2.65 1.47 9.45
C TYR A 39 4.02 1.42 10.13
N ALA A 40 4.38 0.31 10.78
CA ALA A 40 5.69 0.16 11.40
C ALA A 40 6.83 0.16 10.36
N HIS A 41 6.64 -0.49 9.21
CA HIS A 41 7.62 -0.51 8.13
C HIS A 41 7.70 0.85 7.42
N ALA A 42 6.57 1.50 7.17
CA ALA A 42 6.53 2.85 6.60
C ALA A 42 7.27 3.86 7.47
N ALA A 43 7.05 3.83 8.79
CA ALA A 43 7.76 4.69 9.73
C ALA A 43 9.28 4.49 9.70
N LYS A 44 9.76 3.23 9.61
CA LYS A 44 11.21 2.92 9.50
C LYS A 44 11.82 3.42 8.18
N ALA A 45 11.03 3.45 7.11
CA ALA A 45 11.44 3.93 5.80
C ALA A 45 11.22 5.45 5.62
N SER A 46 10.78 6.18 6.66
CA SER A 46 10.39 7.59 6.57
C SER A 46 9.29 7.86 5.52
N VAL A 47 8.46 6.87 5.23
CA VAL A 47 7.32 6.96 4.30
C VAL A 47 6.08 7.34 5.08
N VAL A 48 5.40 8.41 4.66
CA VAL A 48 4.16 8.88 5.29
C VAL A 48 2.97 8.24 4.59
N ILE A 49 2.20 7.44 5.33
CA ILE A 49 0.94 6.84 4.86
C ILE A 49 -0.22 7.25 5.76
N THR A 50 -1.43 7.31 5.19
CA THR A 50 -2.66 7.65 5.91
C THR A 50 -3.73 6.57 5.74
N GLN A 51 -4.59 6.42 6.75
CA GLN A 51 -5.64 5.41 6.72
C GLN A 51 -6.60 5.71 5.56
N TYR A 52 -6.92 4.69 4.78
CA TYR A 52 -7.76 4.83 3.59
C TYR A 52 -8.61 3.60 3.38
N GLY A 53 -9.79 3.77 2.79
CA GLY A 53 -10.68 2.67 2.39
C GLY A 53 -11.74 2.28 3.40
N ARG A 54 -12.49 1.24 3.05
CA ARG A 54 -13.58 0.65 3.86
C ARG A 54 -13.36 -0.86 3.96
N LEU A 55 -13.88 -1.48 5.01
CA LEU A 55 -13.87 -2.93 5.17
C LEU A 55 -14.69 -3.58 4.03
N GLY A 56 -14.15 -4.64 3.45
CA GLY A 56 -14.80 -5.36 2.35
C GLY A 56 -13.98 -6.58 1.95
N ARG A 57 -14.38 -7.28 0.89
CA ARG A 57 -13.58 -8.38 0.31
C ARG A 57 -12.27 -7.85 -0.27
N TYR A 58 -12.33 -6.69 -0.93
CA TYR A 58 -11.18 -5.92 -1.39
C TYR A 58 -11.21 -4.61 -0.63
N MET A 59 -10.18 -4.33 0.17
CA MET A 59 -10.16 -3.15 1.03
C MET A 59 -8.89 -2.35 0.82
N GLY A 60 -9.05 -1.03 0.71
CA GLY A 60 -7.94 -0.12 0.98
C GLY A 60 -7.62 -0.16 2.48
N VAL A 61 -6.33 -0.13 2.81
CA VAL A 61 -5.84 -0.16 4.19
C VAL A 61 -5.18 1.16 4.53
N ALA A 62 -4.33 1.63 3.63
CA ALA A 62 -3.68 2.93 3.70
C ALA A 62 -3.43 3.47 2.30
N ARG A 63 -3.11 4.75 2.19
CA ARG A 63 -2.58 5.36 0.97
C ARG A 63 -1.29 6.12 1.29
N LEU A 64 -0.43 6.25 0.28
CA LEU A 64 0.69 7.20 0.33
C LEU A 64 0.14 8.62 0.53
N GLN A 65 0.82 9.42 1.36
CA GLN A 65 0.48 10.82 1.53
C GLN A 65 0.91 11.62 0.30
N GLY A 66 -0.02 12.33 -0.32
CA GLY A 66 0.23 13.13 -1.52
C GLY A 66 0.06 12.36 -2.83
N ASP A 67 0.50 12.97 -3.93
CA ASP A 67 0.54 12.35 -5.25
C ASP A 67 1.80 11.48 -5.37
N TYR A 68 1.67 10.26 -5.88
CA TYR A 68 2.82 9.38 -6.10
C TYR A 68 3.59 9.74 -7.38
N ARG A 69 2.98 10.52 -8.27
CA ARG A 69 3.57 11.00 -9.52
C ARG A 69 4.49 12.16 -9.22
N ALA A 70 5.72 12.05 -9.69
CA ALA A 70 6.66 13.16 -9.69
C ALA A 70 6.47 13.98 -10.96
N HIS A 71 6.69 15.29 -10.86
CA HIS A 71 6.67 16.19 -11.99
C HIS A 71 8.01 16.92 -12.06
N ASP A 72 8.50 17.19 -13.27
CA ASP A 72 9.67 18.03 -13.49
C ASP A 72 9.37 19.52 -13.23
N GLU A 73 10.37 20.38 -13.45
CA GLU A 73 10.24 21.83 -13.28
C GLU A 73 9.18 22.48 -14.19
N ASN A 74 8.76 21.80 -15.26
CA ASN A 74 7.76 22.26 -16.22
C ASN A 74 6.37 21.66 -15.92
N GLY A 75 6.23 20.87 -14.86
CA GLY A 75 5.00 20.18 -14.51
C GLY A 75 4.70 18.94 -15.36
N ILE A 76 5.67 18.45 -16.14
CA ILE A 76 5.54 17.22 -16.94
C ILE A 76 5.86 16.01 -16.05
N LEU A 77 5.14 14.91 -16.24
CA LEU A 77 5.36 13.67 -15.49
C LEU A 77 6.82 13.20 -15.63
N ASP A 78 7.55 13.15 -14.53
CA ASP A 78 8.86 12.54 -14.44
C ASP A 78 8.67 11.03 -14.20
N MET A 79 8.86 10.26 -15.26
CA MET A 79 8.68 8.81 -15.24
C MET A 79 9.70 8.09 -14.35
N ASP A 80 10.96 8.56 -14.32
CA ASP A 80 12.01 7.89 -13.56
C ASP A 80 11.79 8.07 -12.06
N SER A 81 11.51 9.30 -11.64
CA SER A 81 11.17 9.60 -10.23
C SER A 81 9.86 8.91 -9.81
N THR A 82 8.85 8.90 -10.69
CA THR A 82 7.59 8.18 -10.41
C THR A 82 7.83 6.68 -10.25
N LEU A 83 8.62 6.06 -11.13
CA LEU A 83 8.97 4.64 -11.01
C LEU A 83 9.80 4.35 -9.76
N ALA A 84 10.68 5.26 -9.35
CA ALA A 84 11.44 5.13 -8.11
C ALA A 84 10.49 5.06 -6.90
N THR A 85 9.52 5.96 -6.80
CA THR A 85 8.47 5.96 -5.76
C THR A 85 7.68 4.64 -5.77
N LEU A 86 7.24 4.19 -6.95
CA LEU A 86 6.48 2.95 -7.08
C LEU A 86 7.27 1.71 -6.62
N ARG A 87 8.55 1.63 -7.02
CA ARG A 87 9.45 0.54 -6.59
C ARG A 87 9.72 0.57 -5.09
N GLU A 88 9.86 1.75 -4.50
CA GLU A 88 10.04 1.89 -3.06
C GLU A 88 8.81 1.39 -2.29
N MET A 89 7.61 1.77 -2.71
CA MET A 89 6.37 1.30 -2.08
C MET A 89 6.14 -0.20 -2.30
N GLN A 90 6.55 -0.73 -3.46
CA GLN A 90 6.51 -2.17 -3.71
C GLN A 90 7.42 -2.93 -2.75
N ARG A 91 8.67 -2.48 -2.56
CA ARG A 91 9.59 -3.07 -1.57
C ARG A 91 9.03 -3.01 -0.16
N LEU A 92 8.29 -1.96 0.18
CA LEU A 92 7.65 -1.84 1.49
C LEU A 92 6.66 -2.99 1.73
N ILE A 93 5.89 -3.40 0.71
CA ILE A 93 4.99 -4.56 0.80
C ILE A 93 5.76 -5.88 0.78
N GLU A 94 6.73 -6.03 -0.11
CA GLU A 94 7.54 -7.26 -0.21
C GLU A 94 8.29 -7.56 1.11
N ASN A 95 8.80 -6.52 1.78
CA ASN A 95 9.46 -6.63 3.08
C ASN A 95 8.49 -6.90 4.25
N LEU A 96 7.18 -6.90 4.02
CA LEU A 96 6.23 -7.34 5.04
C LEU A 96 6.19 -8.88 5.15
N ASP A 97 6.82 -9.63 4.24
CA ASP A 97 6.60 -11.08 4.15
C ASP A 97 7.81 -11.97 4.51
N GLU A 98 7.64 -12.64 5.67
CA GLU A 98 8.09 -14.02 5.92
C GLU A 98 6.96 -14.83 6.64
N ARG A 99 5.80 -14.25 6.95
CA ARG A 99 4.81 -14.86 7.87
C ARG A 99 3.34 -14.49 7.60
N LEU A 100 3.01 -13.85 6.46
CA LEU A 100 1.61 -13.50 6.14
C LEU A 100 0.91 -14.52 5.24
N VAL A 101 1.64 -15.55 4.78
CA VAL A 101 1.15 -16.66 3.95
C VAL A 101 1.08 -17.95 4.76
#